data_AF-A0A964BBB0-F1
#
_entry.id   AF-A0A964BBB0-F1
#
_cell.length_a   1.000
_cell.length_b   1.000
_cell.length_c   1.000
_cell.angle_alpha   90.00
_cell.angle_beta   90.00
_cell.angle_gamma   90.00
#
_symmetry.space_group_name_H-M   'P 1'
#
loop_
_entity.id
_entity.type
_entity.pdbx_description
1 polymer ?
#
loop_
_entity_poly.entity_id
_entity_poly.type
_entity_poly.pdbx_seq_one_letter_code
_entity_poly.pdbx_strand_id
1 'polypeptide(L)'
;MEAAPLCRDCLTRAPPGAPRCPACGSPRLIVHPERDALSIAHIDCDAFYAAVEKRDDPSLRDRPLIIGGGKRGVVSTCCYIARTFGVRSAMPMFKARALCPDAVILKPNMAKYAEVGREVRRRMLTLTPLVEPLSIDEAFLDLSGTERLHHGPPALTLARFARDV
;
A
#
# COMPACT_ATOMS: atom_id res chain seq x y z
N MET A 1 -28.22 9.24 -5.70
CA MET A 1 -28.39 7.92 -5.05
C MET A 1 -27.15 7.67 -4.22
N GLU A 2 -27.30 7.33 -2.96
CA GLU A 2 -26.17 7.05 -2.07
C GLU A 2 -25.45 5.77 -2.51
N ALA A 3 -24.12 5.80 -2.60
CA ALA A 3 -23.36 4.64 -3.04
C ALA A 3 -23.49 3.50 -2.03
N ALA A 4 -23.98 2.34 -2.47
CA ALA A 4 -24.11 1.15 -1.62
C ALA A 4 -22.77 0.80 -0.95
N PRO A 5 -22.73 0.48 0.36
CA PRO A 5 -21.50 0.16 1.08
C PRO A 5 -20.64 -0.90 0.36
N LEU A 6 -19.32 -0.74 0.35
CA LEU A 6 -18.38 -1.69 -0.27
C LEU A 6 -17.56 -2.39 0.81
N CYS A 7 -17.58 -3.71 0.85
CA CYS A 7 -16.74 -4.47 1.78
C CYS A 7 -15.27 -4.45 1.37
N ARG A 8 -14.36 -4.04 2.26
CA ARG A 8 -12.92 -4.06 2.00
C ARG A 8 -12.36 -5.48 1.86
N ASP A 9 -12.96 -6.44 2.55
CA ASP A 9 -12.41 -7.79 2.69
C ASP A 9 -12.87 -8.77 1.61
N CYS A 10 -14.05 -8.57 0.99
CA CYS A 10 -14.49 -9.40 -0.15
C CYS A 10 -14.97 -8.61 -1.39
N LEU A 11 -14.98 -7.27 -1.34
CA LEU A 11 -15.48 -6.38 -2.40
C LEU A 11 -16.97 -6.53 -2.75
N THR A 12 -17.74 -7.28 -1.94
CA THR A 12 -19.19 -7.34 -2.08
C THR A 12 -19.82 -5.99 -1.73
N ARG A 13 -20.76 -5.52 -2.56
CA ARG A 13 -21.65 -4.40 -2.22
C ARG A 13 -22.68 -4.87 -1.20
N ALA A 14 -22.71 -4.24 -0.03
CA ALA A 14 -23.71 -4.51 0.98
C ALA A 14 -24.92 -3.57 0.81
N PRO A 15 -26.10 -3.94 1.32
CA PRO A 15 -27.24 -3.02 1.39
C PRO A 15 -26.92 -1.76 2.20
N PRO A 16 -27.53 -0.60 1.88
CA PRO A 16 -27.45 0.59 2.74
C PRO A 16 -27.84 0.27 4.19
N GLY A 17 -27.10 0.83 5.16
CA GLY A 17 -27.34 0.59 6.58
C GLY A 17 -26.91 -0.79 7.11
N ALA A 18 -26.34 -1.67 6.27
CA ALA A 18 -25.86 -2.96 6.73
C ALA A 18 -24.73 -2.79 7.77
N PRO A 19 -24.80 -3.44 8.95
CA PRO A 19 -23.74 -3.35 9.96
C PRO A 19 -22.53 -4.23 9.61
N ARG A 20 -22.72 -5.23 8.74
CA ARG A 20 -21.70 -6.21 8.31
C ARG A 20 -21.93 -6.60 6.86
N CYS A 21 -20.87 -7.05 6.20
CA CYS A 21 -20.94 -7.59 4.85
C CYS A 21 -21.81 -8.87 4.84
N PRO A 22 -22.81 -8.97 3.96
CA PRO A 22 -23.67 -10.16 3.87
C PRO A 22 -22.93 -11.40 3.34
N ALA A 23 -21.81 -11.23 2.63
CA ALA A 23 -21.07 -12.35 2.04
C ALA A 23 -20.01 -12.95 2.97
N CYS A 24 -19.26 -12.13 3.71
CA CYS A 24 -18.15 -12.60 4.54
C CYS A 24 -18.27 -12.24 6.03
N GLY A 25 -19.33 -11.53 6.44
CA GLY A 25 -19.52 -11.11 7.84
C GLY A 25 -18.58 -10.00 8.32
N SER A 26 -17.67 -9.50 7.47
CA SER A 26 -16.73 -8.44 7.82
C SER A 26 -17.45 -7.15 8.23
N PRO A 27 -16.99 -6.47 9.30
CA PRO A 27 -17.48 -5.14 9.66
C PRO A 27 -16.84 -4.01 8.83
N ARG A 28 -15.86 -4.31 7.95
CA ARG A 28 -15.08 -3.31 7.20
C ARG A 28 -15.82 -2.87 5.93
N LEU A 29 -16.90 -2.13 6.11
CA LEU A 29 -17.67 -1.52 5.03
C LEU A 29 -17.22 -0.06 4.81
N ILE A 30 -16.90 0.29 3.56
CA ILE A 30 -16.64 1.67 3.14
C ILE A 30 -17.94 2.28 2.65
N VAL A 31 -18.33 3.40 3.27
CA VAL A 31 -19.50 4.20 2.90
C VAL A 31 -19.03 5.62 2.66
N HIS A 32 -19.25 6.12 1.45
CA HIS A 32 -19.09 7.53 1.11
C HIS A 32 -20.03 7.84 -0.05
N PRO A 33 -20.84 8.91 0.01
CA PRO A 33 -21.87 9.20 -0.98
C PRO A 33 -21.29 9.33 -2.40
N GLU A 34 -20.09 9.91 -2.51
CA GLU A 34 -19.42 10.16 -3.79
C GLU A 34 -18.43 9.05 -4.19
N ARG A 35 -18.32 7.95 -3.43
CA ARG A 35 -17.29 6.92 -3.66
C ARG A 35 -17.22 6.46 -5.12
N ASP A 36 -18.38 6.23 -5.73
CA ASP A 36 -18.49 5.70 -7.09
C ASP A 36 -18.23 6.77 -8.18
N ALA A 37 -18.13 8.05 -7.79
CA ALA A 37 -17.84 9.18 -8.68
C ALA A 37 -16.39 9.71 -8.55
N LEU A 38 -15.66 9.34 -7.50
CA LEU A 38 -14.25 9.70 -7.33
C LEU A 38 -13.39 8.95 -8.35
N SER A 39 -12.74 9.67 -9.27
CA SER A 39 -11.97 9.09 -10.37
C SER A 39 -10.45 9.25 -10.24
N ILE A 40 -9.97 10.16 -9.41
CA ILE A 40 -8.53 10.33 -9.14
C ILE A 40 -8.11 9.41 -8.01
N ALA A 41 -7.16 8.54 -8.30
CA ALA A 41 -6.58 7.62 -7.34
C ALA A 41 -5.18 8.07 -6.94
N HIS A 42 -4.86 7.87 -5.66
CA HIS A 42 -3.50 7.92 -5.17
C HIS A 42 -3.10 6.53 -4.69
N ILE A 43 -1.99 6.00 -5.21
CA ILE A 43 -1.47 4.68 -4.84
C ILE A 43 -0.09 4.88 -4.22
N ASP A 44 0.12 4.32 -3.03
CA ASP A 44 1.36 4.35 -2.26
C ASP A 44 1.58 2.94 -1.67
N CYS A 45 2.76 2.33 -1.92
CA CYS A 45 3.07 1.00 -1.39
C CYS A 45 3.57 1.05 0.07
N ASP A 46 2.87 0.30 0.92
CA ASP A 46 3.18 0.15 2.33
C ASP A 46 4.64 -0.26 2.63
N ALA A 47 5.39 0.62 3.30
CA ALA A 47 6.74 0.36 3.78
C ALA A 47 7.65 -0.29 2.70
N PHE A 48 7.56 0.23 1.47
CA PHE A 48 7.97 -0.44 0.24
C PHE A 48 9.27 -1.25 0.32
N TYR A 49 10.40 -0.65 0.73
CA TYR A 49 11.68 -1.39 0.72
C TYR A 49 11.67 -2.55 1.72
N ALA A 50 11.10 -2.35 2.91
CA ALA A 50 10.99 -3.40 3.91
C ALA A 50 10.01 -4.49 3.49
N ALA A 51 8.92 -4.14 2.79
CA ALA A 51 7.98 -5.10 2.23
C ALA A 51 8.65 -5.98 1.16
N VAL A 52 9.45 -5.37 0.27
CA VAL A 52 10.23 -6.11 -0.75
C VAL A 52 11.21 -7.09 -0.09
N GLU A 53 11.96 -6.69 0.93
CA GLU A 53 12.87 -7.62 1.61
C GLU A 53 12.12 -8.75 2.33
N LYS A 54 10.98 -8.48 2.97
CA LYS A 54 10.17 -9.50 3.65
C LYS A 54 9.48 -10.48 2.68
N ARG A 55 9.15 -10.02 1.47
CA ARG A 55 8.61 -10.87 0.41
C ARG A 55 9.66 -11.89 -0.03
N ASP A 56 10.90 -11.44 -0.21
CA ASP A 56 11.97 -12.24 -0.78
C ASP A 56 12.68 -13.12 0.26
N ASP A 57 12.67 -12.73 1.53
CA ASP A 57 13.18 -13.52 2.65
C ASP A 57 12.09 -13.75 3.71
N PRO A 58 11.44 -14.93 3.69
CA PRO A 58 10.40 -15.29 4.66
C PRO A 58 10.87 -15.27 6.13
N SER A 59 12.17 -15.41 6.41
CA SER A 59 12.71 -15.36 7.78
C SER A 59 12.57 -13.96 8.42
N LEU A 60 12.34 -12.92 7.61
CA LEU A 60 12.15 -11.54 8.06
C LEU A 60 10.68 -11.21 8.37
N ARG A 61 9.72 -12.08 8.01
CA ARG A 61 8.27 -11.80 8.06
C ARG A 61 7.84 -11.28 9.42
N ASP A 62 8.21 -11.98 10.49
CA ASP A 62 7.78 -11.67 11.87
C ASP A 62 8.85 -10.91 12.68
N ARG A 63 9.90 -10.41 12.00
CA ARG A 63 10.98 -9.66 12.66
C ARG A 63 10.81 -8.15 12.50
N PRO A 64 11.22 -7.34 13.49
CA PRO A 64 11.43 -5.91 13.28
C PRO A 64 12.54 -5.72 12.24
N LEU A 65 12.22 -5.02 11.16
CA LEU A 65 13.12 -4.78 10.02
C LEU A 65 13.24 -3.28 9.75
N ILE A 66 14.48 -2.83 9.62
CA ILE A 66 14.86 -1.46 9.29
C ILE A 66 15.74 -1.51 8.04
N ILE A 67 15.37 -0.72 7.03
CA ILE A 67 16.20 -0.46 5.86
C ILE A 67 16.89 0.88 6.08
N GLY A 68 18.21 0.86 6.14
CA GLY A 68 19.02 2.03 6.45
C GLY A 68 20.44 1.64 6.82
N GLY A 69 21.29 2.60 7.12
CA GLY A 69 22.67 2.30 7.49
C GLY A 69 23.61 3.46 7.31
N GLY A 70 24.91 3.18 7.50
CA GLY A 70 25.97 4.18 7.50
C GLY A 70 26.28 4.74 8.89
N LYS A 71 27.51 5.25 9.07
CA LYS A 71 28.02 5.74 10.37
C LYS A 71 27.23 6.94 10.91
N ARG A 72 26.69 7.76 10.01
CA ARG A 72 25.81 8.93 10.29
C ARG A 72 24.52 8.90 9.47
N GLY A 73 24.06 7.70 9.11
CA GLY A 73 22.87 7.58 8.26
C GLY A 73 21.56 7.58 9.03
N VAL A 74 20.49 7.52 8.25
CA VAL A 74 19.11 7.53 8.71
C VAL A 74 18.38 6.26 8.27
N VAL A 75 17.22 6.01 8.89
CA VAL A 75 16.26 5.01 8.45
C VAL A 75 15.66 5.47 7.12
N SER A 76 15.87 4.71 6.05
CA SER A 76 15.17 4.94 4.78
C SER A 76 13.71 4.55 4.91
N THR A 77 13.44 3.34 5.42
CA THR A 77 12.10 2.87 5.79
C THR A 77 12.20 1.77 6.83
N CYS A 78 11.10 1.42 7.46
CA CYS A 78 11.01 0.32 8.41
C CYS A 78 9.63 -0.34 8.35
N CYS A 79 9.59 -1.64 8.63
CA CYS A 79 8.33 -2.38 8.63
C CYS A 79 7.45 -1.97 9.82
N TYR A 80 6.15 -2.28 9.74
CA TYR A 80 5.19 -1.96 10.81
C TYR A 80 5.59 -2.49 12.20
N ILE A 81 6.22 -3.66 12.28
CA ILE A 81 6.76 -4.19 13.56
C ILE A 81 7.79 -3.24 14.16
N ALA A 82 8.75 -2.72 13.40
CA ALA A 82 9.70 -1.73 13.92
C ALA A 82 9.02 -0.39 14.28
N ARG A 83 7.95 -0.01 13.55
CA ARG A 83 7.17 1.20 13.85
C ARG A 83 6.48 1.14 15.21
N THR A 84 6.12 -0.03 15.75
CA THR A 84 5.54 -0.14 17.10
C THR A 84 6.53 0.22 18.20
N PHE A 85 7.83 0.06 17.96
CA PHE A 85 8.91 0.50 18.85
C PHE A 85 9.25 1.99 18.71
N GLY A 86 8.50 2.74 17.90
CA GLY A 86 8.71 4.17 17.68
C GLY A 86 9.72 4.51 16.59
N VAL A 87 10.27 3.54 15.86
CA VAL A 87 11.15 3.80 14.71
C VAL A 87 10.34 4.46 13.59
N ARG A 88 10.94 5.45 12.91
CA ARG A 88 10.33 6.23 11.82
C ARG A 88 11.33 6.45 10.69
N SER A 89 10.83 6.71 9.49
CA SER A 89 11.67 7.16 8.36
C SER A 89 12.38 8.47 8.70
N ALA A 90 13.55 8.70 8.09
CA ALA A 90 14.47 9.80 8.36
C ALA A 90 15.05 9.86 9.80
N MET A 91 14.69 8.91 10.67
CA MET A 91 15.27 8.83 12.01
C MET A 91 16.76 8.49 11.96
N PRO A 92 17.63 9.15 12.74
CA PRO A 92 19.03 8.76 12.86
C PRO A 92 19.19 7.31 13.31
N MET A 93 20.06 6.55 12.64
CA MET A 93 20.20 5.11 12.88
C MET A 93 20.59 4.75 14.33
N PHE A 94 21.31 5.63 15.03
CA PHE A 94 21.64 5.39 16.44
C PHE A 94 20.40 5.44 17.34
N LYS A 95 19.45 6.34 17.08
CA LYS A 95 18.17 6.40 17.80
C LYS A 95 17.31 5.18 17.47
N ALA A 96 17.26 4.80 16.20
CA ALA A 96 16.50 3.64 15.76
C ALA A 96 16.98 2.34 16.43
N ARG A 97 18.30 2.15 16.54
CA ARG A 97 18.91 1.01 17.27
C ARG A 97 18.62 1.04 18.77
N ALA A 98 18.60 2.21 19.38
CA ALA A 98 18.26 2.34 20.80
C ALA A 98 16.78 1.99 21.07
N LEU A 99 15.88 2.40 20.16
CA LEU A 99 14.45 2.14 20.26
C LEU A 99 14.08 0.68 19.98
N CYS A 100 14.77 0.05 19.03
CA CYS A 100 14.52 -1.33 18.62
C CYS A 100 15.84 -2.12 18.53
N PRO A 101 16.40 -2.58 19.67
CA PRO A 101 17.69 -3.28 19.70
C PRO A 101 17.71 -4.59 18.91
N ASP A 102 16.56 -5.28 18.83
CA ASP A 102 16.41 -6.57 18.15
C ASP A 102 16.13 -6.43 16.64
N ALA A 103 16.11 -5.21 16.11
CA ALA A 103 15.84 -4.95 14.70
C ALA A 103 16.91 -5.56 13.79
N VAL A 104 16.47 -6.28 12.76
CA VAL A 104 17.30 -6.58 11.59
C VAL A 104 17.52 -5.28 10.84
N ILE A 105 18.78 -4.98 10.52
CA ILE A 105 19.15 -3.80 9.74
C ILE A 105 19.76 -4.25 8.43
N LEU A 106 19.12 -3.88 7.31
CA LEU A 106 19.63 -4.12 5.97
C LEU A 106 20.02 -2.80 5.30
N LYS A 107 21.11 -2.83 4.53
CA LYS A 107 21.48 -1.69 3.67
C LYS A 107 20.49 -1.60 2.49
N PRO A 108 20.12 -0.39 2.04
CA PRO A 108 19.23 -0.25 0.89
C PRO A 108 19.84 -0.86 -0.39
N ASN A 109 19.04 -1.63 -1.13
CA ASN A 109 19.35 -2.09 -2.48
C ASN A 109 18.49 -1.33 -3.51
N MET A 110 18.96 -0.16 -3.95
CA MET A 110 18.18 0.73 -4.82
C MET A 110 17.90 0.14 -6.21
N ALA A 111 18.79 -0.69 -6.75
CA ALA A 111 18.58 -1.36 -8.03
C ALA A 111 17.38 -2.31 -7.96
N LYS A 112 17.34 -3.14 -6.91
CA LYS A 112 16.23 -4.04 -6.59
C LYS A 112 14.91 -3.29 -6.42
N TYR A 113 14.90 -2.23 -5.61
CA TYR A 113 13.67 -1.47 -5.36
C TYR A 113 13.15 -0.75 -6.61
N ALA A 114 14.05 -0.23 -7.46
CA ALA A 114 13.67 0.38 -8.72
C ALA A 114 13.10 -0.63 -9.73
N GLU A 115 13.59 -1.87 -9.73
CA GLU A 115 13.02 -2.95 -10.55
C GLU A 115 11.59 -3.28 -10.13
N VAL A 116 11.37 -3.52 -8.83
CA VAL A 116 10.03 -3.78 -8.29
C VAL A 116 9.10 -2.59 -8.50
N GLY A 117 9.58 -1.35 -8.32
CA GLY A 117 8.77 -0.15 -8.58
C GLY A 117 8.30 -0.07 -10.03
N ARG A 118 9.14 -0.47 -10.99
CA ARG A 118 8.74 -0.56 -12.41
C ARG A 118 7.70 -1.66 -12.64
N GLU A 119 7.75 -2.77 -11.92
CA GLU A 119 6.71 -3.81 -11.98
C GLU A 119 5.36 -3.29 -11.51
N VAL A 120 5.32 -2.62 -10.36
CA VAL A 120 4.11 -2.00 -9.82
C VAL A 120 3.58 -0.95 -10.81
N ARG A 121 4.45 -0.09 -11.33
CA ARG A 121 4.07 0.91 -12.35
C ARG A 121 3.51 0.29 -13.63
N ARG A 122 4.07 -0.84 -14.10
CA ARG A 122 3.52 -1.56 -15.25
C ARG A 122 2.10 -2.05 -14.97
N ARG A 123 1.81 -2.50 -13.75
CA ARG A 123 0.45 -2.89 -13.34
C ARG A 123 -0.48 -1.68 -13.22
N MET A 124 -0.02 -0.53 -12.71
CA MET A 124 -0.81 0.71 -12.71
C MET A 124 -1.23 1.10 -14.15
N LEU A 125 -0.30 0.98 -15.10
CA LEU A 125 -0.55 1.29 -16.52
C LEU A 125 -1.56 0.35 -17.19
N THR A 126 -1.88 -0.80 -16.60
CA THR A 126 -2.98 -1.65 -17.11
C THR A 126 -4.36 -1.13 -16.71
N LEU A 127 -4.44 -0.23 -15.72
CA LEU A 127 -5.70 0.39 -15.30
C LEU A 127 -6.05 1.60 -16.17
N THR A 128 -5.05 2.44 -16.45
CA THR A 128 -5.18 3.68 -17.23
C THR A 128 -3.81 4.09 -17.78
N PRO A 129 -3.74 4.72 -18.97
CA PRO A 129 -2.50 5.33 -19.43
C PRO A 129 -2.15 6.62 -18.67
N LEU A 130 -3.11 7.23 -17.96
CA LEU A 130 -2.95 8.48 -17.22
C LEU A 130 -2.37 8.20 -15.82
N VAL A 131 -1.07 7.91 -15.78
CA VAL A 131 -0.31 7.63 -14.56
C VAL A 131 0.77 8.69 -14.37
N GLU A 132 0.72 9.43 -13.27
CA GLU A 132 1.71 10.44 -12.87
C GLU A 132 2.50 9.94 -11.65
N PRO A 133 3.75 9.45 -11.83
CA PRO A 133 4.58 8.97 -10.73
C PRO A 133 5.10 10.13 -9.87
N LEU A 134 5.01 9.98 -8.55
CA LEU A 134 5.67 10.87 -7.59
C LEU A 134 7.02 10.31 -7.12
N SER A 135 7.10 8.99 -6.98
CA SER A 135 8.27 8.28 -6.49
C SER A 135 8.37 6.87 -7.11
N ILE A 136 9.20 5.99 -6.55
CA ILE A 136 9.34 4.63 -7.06
C ILE A 136 8.17 3.72 -6.67
N ASP A 137 7.42 4.09 -5.63
CA ASP A 137 6.33 3.34 -5.02
C ASP A 137 5.01 4.11 -4.95
N GLU A 138 4.97 5.32 -5.52
CA GLU A 138 3.84 6.24 -5.40
C GLU A 138 3.46 6.87 -6.74
N ALA A 139 2.16 6.93 -7.05
CA ALA A 139 1.63 7.58 -8.25
C ALA A 139 0.18 8.03 -8.11
N PHE A 140 -0.16 9.10 -8.84
CA PHE A 140 -1.55 9.46 -9.15
C PHE A 140 -2.01 8.77 -10.44
N LEU A 141 -3.27 8.33 -10.44
CA LEU A 141 -3.94 7.75 -11.60
C LEU A 141 -5.27 8.47 -11.85
N ASP A 142 -5.54 8.82 -13.10
CA ASP A 142 -6.87 9.26 -13.54
C ASP A 142 -7.63 8.08 -14.17
N LEU A 143 -8.71 7.66 -13.50
CA LEU A 143 -9.58 6.55 -13.90
C LEU A 143 -10.90 7.04 -14.52
N SER A 144 -11.02 8.32 -14.85
CA SER A 144 -12.23 8.88 -15.46
C SER A 144 -12.59 8.15 -16.76
N GLY A 145 -13.82 7.68 -16.88
CA GLY A 145 -14.31 6.99 -18.09
C GLY A 145 -13.86 5.54 -18.25
N THR A 146 -13.21 4.95 -17.23
CA THR A 146 -12.72 3.56 -17.28
C THR A 146 -13.73 2.52 -16.77
N GLU A 147 -14.95 2.93 -16.41
CA GLU A 147 -15.92 2.09 -15.71
C GLU A 147 -16.35 0.88 -16.54
N ARG A 148 -16.53 1.08 -17.85
CA ARG A 148 -16.92 0.01 -18.77
C ARG A 148 -15.79 -1.00 -18.98
N LEU A 149 -14.54 -0.53 -18.99
CA LEU A 149 -13.36 -1.38 -19.14
C LEU A 149 -13.16 -2.27 -17.92
N HIS A 150 -13.35 -1.71 -16.72
CA HIS A 150 -13.08 -2.41 -15.45
C HIS A 150 -14.34 -3.04 -14.82
N HIS A 151 -15.49 -2.92 -15.48
CA HIS A 151 -16.78 -3.42 -15.00
C HIS A 151 -17.11 -2.94 -13.58
N GLY A 152 -16.93 -1.65 -13.32
CA GLY A 152 -17.18 -1.05 -12.02
C GLY A 152 -16.62 0.36 -11.87
N PRO A 153 -16.99 1.08 -10.79
CA PRO A 153 -16.47 2.41 -10.52
C PRO A 153 -14.97 2.37 -10.19
N PRO A 154 -14.24 3.50 -10.33
CA PRO A 154 -12.82 3.59 -10.02
C PRO A 154 -12.44 3.05 -8.63
N ALA A 155 -13.24 3.33 -7.61
CA ALA A 155 -13.00 2.82 -6.26
C ALA A 155 -12.99 1.28 -6.16
N LEU A 156 -13.84 0.59 -6.93
CA LEU A 156 -13.85 -0.88 -6.99
C LEU A 156 -12.64 -1.40 -7.76
N THR A 157 -12.28 -0.75 -8.87
CA THR A 157 -11.08 -1.05 -9.65
C THR A 157 -9.83 -0.97 -8.79
N LEU A 158 -9.67 0.09 -8.00
CA LEU A 158 -8.55 0.25 -7.07
C LEU A 158 -8.55 -0.80 -5.96
N ALA A 159 -9.72 -1.14 -5.41
CA ALA A 159 -9.81 -2.17 -4.38
C ALA A 159 -9.48 -3.57 -4.90
N ARG A 160 -9.72 -3.86 -6.19
CA ARG A 160 -9.23 -5.08 -6.86
C ARG A 160 -7.72 -5.00 -7.07
N PHE A 161 -7.24 -3.91 -7.64
CA PHE A 161 -5.81 -3.68 -7.89
C PHE A 161 -4.98 -3.89 -6.62
N ALA A 162 -5.38 -3.30 -5.49
CA ALA A 162 -4.69 -3.43 -4.21
C ALA A 162 -4.58 -4.87 -3.66
N ARG A 163 -5.35 -5.84 -4.19
CA ARG A 163 -5.22 -7.26 -3.84
C ARG A 163 -4.27 -8.01 -4.75
N ASP A 164 -4.10 -7.50 -5.96
CA ASP A 164 -3.34 -8.17 -7.01
C ASP A 164 -1.87 -7.76 -6.99
N VAL A 165 -1.54 -6.59 -6.40
CA VAL A 165 -0.17 -6.07 -6.25
C VAL A 165 0.55 -6.57 -5.00
#